data_AF-D3AV46-F1
#
_entry.id   AF-D3AV46-F1
#
_cell.length_a   1.000
_cell.length_b   1.000
_cell.length_c   1.000
_cell.angle_alpha   90.00
_cell.angle_beta   90.00
_cell.angle_gamma   90.00
#
_symmetry.space_group_name_H-M   'P 1'
#
loop_
_entity.id
_entity.type
_entity.pdbx_description
1 polymer ?
#
loop_
_entity_poly.entity_id
_entity_poly.type
_entity_poly.pdbx_seq_one_letter_code
_entity_poly.pdbx_strand_id
1 'polypeptide(L)'
;EKQAFAAVGQARLMMVYQKLFAEYNQVAAQVLLTKDTMINDSSRYNAQNTFDELLKLGTIPIVNENDTVSTSEIPYVDNFGDNDRLSAIVAALIGADLLILLSDIDGLYSDDPRQNPKAQFIRQVDEITPELMDMGKATSGSDVGTGGMAAKLAAARIATDSGSDMVIANGDDVEVVSQIMTGADKGTLFLAHPNFDFDLMHYINNEY
;
A
#
# COMPACT_ATOMS: atom_id res chain seq x y z
N GLU A 1 -15.36 19.20 8.81
CA GLU A 1 -15.69 19.22 7.36
C GLU A 1 -14.98 18.11 6.57
N LYS A 2 -13.66 17.88 6.75
CA LYS A 2 -12.91 16.78 6.08
C LYS A 2 -13.64 15.42 6.09
N GLN A 3 -14.08 14.95 7.27
CA GLN A 3 -14.79 13.67 7.42
C GLN A 3 -16.10 13.60 6.63
N ALA A 4 -16.83 14.73 6.50
CA ALA A 4 -18.06 14.78 5.72
C ALA A 4 -17.77 14.72 4.22
N PHE A 5 -16.69 15.36 3.75
CA PHE A 5 -16.24 15.23 2.37
C PHE A 5 -15.76 13.81 2.05
N ALA A 6 -15.04 13.17 2.98
CA ALA A 6 -14.63 11.77 2.84
C ALA A 6 -15.84 10.84 2.76
N ALA A 7 -16.87 11.04 3.60
CA ALA A 7 -18.11 10.25 3.53
C ALA A 7 -18.80 10.33 2.16
N VAL A 8 -18.96 11.55 1.62
CA VAL A 8 -19.57 11.77 0.30
C VAL A 8 -18.67 11.25 -0.82
N GLY A 9 -17.37 11.50 -0.73
CA GLY A 9 -16.37 11.06 -1.71
C GLY A 9 -16.29 9.53 -1.79
N GLN A 10 -16.27 8.85 -0.65
CA GLN A 10 -16.23 7.40 -0.57
C GLN A 10 -17.45 6.76 -1.24
N ALA A 11 -18.66 7.28 -1.00
CA ALA A 11 -19.86 6.78 -1.66
C ALA A 11 -19.78 6.92 -3.20
N ARG A 12 -19.22 8.04 -3.70
CA ARG A 12 -19.01 8.26 -5.13
C ARG A 12 -17.94 7.35 -5.72
N LEU A 13 -16.82 7.19 -5.02
CA LEU A 13 -15.72 6.29 -5.41
C LEU A 13 -16.25 4.86 -5.60
N MET A 14 -17.04 4.40 -4.64
CA MET A 14 -17.58 3.04 -4.68
C MET A 14 -18.59 2.83 -5.81
N MET A 15 -19.41 3.85 -6.09
CA MET A 15 -20.31 3.83 -7.26
C MET A 15 -19.54 3.67 -8.58
N VAL A 16 -18.39 4.36 -8.74
CA VAL A 16 -17.57 4.26 -9.94
C VAL A 16 -16.98 2.86 -10.08
N TYR A 17 -16.35 2.32 -9.02
CA TYR A 17 -15.80 0.97 -9.06
C TYR A 17 -16.86 -0.10 -9.35
N GLN A 18 -18.01 -0.04 -8.67
CA GLN A 18 -19.10 -0.98 -8.91
C GLN A 18 -19.59 -0.92 -10.37
N LYS A 19 -19.70 0.28 -10.94
CA LYS A 19 -20.07 0.44 -12.36
C LYS A 19 -19.04 -0.20 -13.29
N LEU A 20 -17.76 0.10 -13.11
CA LEU A 20 -16.69 -0.41 -13.97
C LEU A 20 -16.55 -1.92 -13.86
N PHE A 21 -16.58 -2.49 -12.66
CA PHE A 21 -16.47 -3.94 -12.46
C PHE A 21 -17.71 -4.70 -12.97
N ALA A 22 -18.90 -4.11 -12.87
CA ALA A 22 -20.12 -4.71 -13.41
C ALA A 22 -20.07 -4.92 -14.94
N GLU A 23 -19.36 -4.07 -15.68
CA GLU A 23 -19.14 -4.25 -17.12
C GLU A 23 -18.39 -5.55 -17.45
N TYR A 24 -17.62 -6.08 -16.49
CA TYR A 24 -16.87 -7.34 -16.59
C TYR A 24 -17.51 -8.48 -15.79
N ASN A 25 -18.77 -8.34 -15.37
CA ASN A 25 -19.48 -9.28 -14.49
C ASN A 25 -18.77 -9.56 -13.16
N GLN A 26 -18.00 -8.58 -12.66
CA GLN A 26 -17.32 -8.65 -11.38
C GLN A 26 -18.10 -7.87 -10.32
N VAL A 27 -18.15 -8.42 -9.10
CA VAL A 27 -18.76 -7.73 -7.95
C VAL A 27 -17.64 -7.04 -7.18
N ALA A 28 -17.83 -5.76 -6.85
CA ALA A 28 -16.92 -5.01 -5.99
C ALA A 28 -17.54 -4.84 -4.60
N ALA A 29 -16.82 -5.25 -3.55
CA ALA A 29 -17.24 -5.09 -2.16
C ALA A 29 -16.40 -4.05 -1.45
N GLN A 30 -17.05 -3.17 -0.71
CA GLN A 30 -16.35 -2.16 0.08
C GLN A 30 -15.84 -2.74 1.40
N VAL A 31 -14.58 -2.44 1.72
CA VAL A 31 -14.01 -2.70 3.05
C VAL A 31 -13.41 -1.39 3.56
N LEU A 32 -13.87 -0.91 4.70
CA LEU A 32 -13.34 0.29 5.34
C LEU A 32 -12.61 -0.10 6.62
N LEU A 33 -11.33 0.24 6.73
CA LEU A 33 -10.48 -0.13 7.86
C LEU A 33 -10.06 1.10 8.66
N THR A 34 -9.76 0.91 9.94
CA THR A 34 -9.12 1.92 10.78
C THR A 34 -7.88 1.33 11.44
N LYS A 35 -7.00 2.18 11.98
CA LYS A 35 -5.88 1.72 12.81
C LYS A 35 -6.35 0.81 13.94
N ASP A 36 -7.44 1.18 14.63
CA ASP A 36 -8.03 0.37 15.71
C ASP A 36 -8.52 -1.01 15.23
N THR A 37 -9.00 -1.10 13.99
CA THR A 37 -9.41 -2.38 13.38
C THR A 37 -8.22 -3.34 13.30
N MET A 38 -7.02 -2.80 13.05
CA MET A 38 -5.81 -3.60 12.88
C MET A 38 -5.13 -3.94 14.23
N ILE A 39 -5.17 -3.03 15.20
CA ILE A 39 -4.57 -3.23 16.52
C ILE A 39 -5.39 -4.20 17.38
N ASN A 40 -6.72 -4.18 17.26
CA ASN A 40 -7.57 -5.07 18.03
C ASN A 40 -7.62 -6.48 17.42
N ASP A 41 -7.22 -7.50 18.19
CA ASP A 41 -7.18 -8.89 17.73
C ASP A 41 -8.51 -9.42 17.19
N SER A 42 -9.61 -9.10 17.87
CA SER A 42 -10.94 -9.55 17.44
C SER A 42 -11.37 -8.85 16.16
N SER A 43 -11.16 -7.53 16.06
CA SER A 43 -11.46 -6.77 14.85
C SER A 43 -10.62 -7.22 13.67
N ARG A 44 -9.31 -7.48 13.89
CA ARG A 44 -8.39 -7.95 12.86
C ARG A 44 -8.77 -9.34 12.36
N TYR A 45 -9.09 -10.27 13.26
CA TYR A 45 -9.58 -11.60 12.89
C TYR A 45 -10.88 -11.52 12.08
N ASN A 46 -11.80 -10.64 12.46
CA ASN A 46 -13.03 -10.43 11.70
C ASN A 46 -12.76 -9.83 10.31
N ALA A 47 -11.81 -8.90 10.19
CA ALA A 47 -11.39 -8.35 8.91
C ALA A 47 -10.79 -9.44 8.01
N GLN A 48 -9.89 -10.27 8.54
CA GLN A 48 -9.29 -11.41 7.80
C GLN A 48 -10.36 -12.37 7.29
N ASN A 49 -11.28 -12.83 8.15
CA ASN A 49 -12.39 -13.69 7.74
C ASN A 49 -13.27 -13.04 6.66
N THR A 50 -13.46 -11.73 6.73
CA THR A 50 -14.24 -10.99 5.73
C THR A 50 -13.53 -11.02 4.38
N PHE A 51 -12.23 -10.77 4.33
CA PHE A 51 -11.45 -10.89 3.09
C PHE A 51 -11.50 -12.31 2.53
N ASP A 52 -11.26 -13.33 3.36
CA ASP A 52 -11.30 -14.73 2.94
C ASP A 52 -12.65 -15.10 2.29
N GLU A 53 -13.76 -14.66 2.90
CA GLU A 53 -15.08 -14.98 2.39
C GLU A 53 -15.41 -14.19 1.12
N LEU A 54 -15.05 -12.91 1.04
CA LEU A 54 -15.22 -12.10 -0.18
C LEU A 54 -14.46 -12.71 -1.37
N LEU A 55 -13.22 -13.13 -1.15
CA LEU A 55 -12.39 -13.77 -2.18
C LEU A 55 -12.96 -15.12 -2.60
N LYS A 56 -13.47 -15.95 -1.67
CA LYS A 56 -14.18 -17.22 -2.00
C LYS A 56 -15.44 -16.99 -2.83
N LEU A 57 -16.14 -15.89 -2.60
CA LEU A 57 -17.31 -15.50 -3.38
C LEU A 57 -16.96 -14.94 -4.77
N GLY A 58 -15.67 -14.83 -5.12
CA GLY A 58 -15.21 -14.24 -6.38
C GLY A 58 -15.45 -12.73 -6.46
N THR A 59 -15.57 -12.08 -5.30
CA THR A 59 -15.77 -10.63 -5.20
C THR A 59 -14.42 -9.93 -5.13
N ILE A 60 -14.32 -8.73 -5.69
CA ILE A 60 -13.13 -7.87 -5.64
C ILE A 60 -13.28 -6.90 -4.45
N PRO A 61 -12.48 -7.04 -3.38
CA PRO A 61 -12.51 -6.12 -2.26
C PRO A 61 -11.87 -4.78 -2.65
N ILE A 62 -12.58 -3.68 -2.40
CA ILE A 62 -12.09 -2.31 -2.55
C ILE A 62 -11.91 -1.73 -1.15
N VAL A 63 -10.65 -1.62 -0.77
CA VAL A 63 -10.23 -1.23 0.59
C VAL A 63 -9.91 0.26 0.63
N ASN A 64 -10.36 0.95 1.68
CA ASN A 64 -9.91 2.30 1.98
C ASN A 64 -9.91 2.54 3.50
N GLU A 65 -9.25 3.61 3.96
CA GLU A 65 -9.37 4.05 5.34
C GLU A 65 -10.80 4.56 5.62
N ASN A 66 -11.30 4.30 6.82
CA ASN A 66 -12.57 4.85 7.29
C ASN A 66 -12.39 6.24 7.90
N ASP A 67 -12.10 7.23 7.06
CA ASP A 67 -11.90 8.64 7.46
C ASP A 67 -13.08 9.25 8.25
N THR A 68 -14.27 8.68 8.10
CA THR A 68 -15.50 9.21 8.73
C THR A 68 -15.57 8.97 10.23
N VAL A 69 -14.92 7.90 10.70
CA VAL A 69 -14.86 7.50 12.11
C VAL A 69 -13.42 7.43 12.63
N SER A 70 -12.42 7.51 11.74
CA SER A 70 -11.03 7.70 12.11
C SER A 70 -10.91 9.04 12.84
N THR A 71 -10.48 8.99 14.10
CA THR A 71 -10.10 10.19 14.85
C THR A 71 -8.74 10.63 14.33
N SER A 72 -8.74 11.46 13.28
CA SER A 72 -7.52 11.95 12.64
C SER A 72 -6.64 12.77 13.60
N GLU A 73 -5.32 12.58 13.48
CA GLU A 73 -4.24 13.46 13.97
C GLU A 73 -3.97 13.46 15.50
N ILE A 74 -3.29 12.42 16.02
CA ILE A 74 -2.35 12.65 17.13
C ILE A 74 -1.05 13.16 16.47
N PRO A 75 -0.61 14.41 16.69
CA PRO A 75 0.55 15.01 16.02
C PRO A 75 1.91 14.35 16.30
N TYR A 76 1.91 13.25 17.06
CA TYR A 76 3.08 12.50 17.49
C TYR A 76 3.00 11.03 17.06
N VAL A 77 1.97 10.66 16.28
CA VAL A 77 1.73 9.29 15.84
C VAL A 77 1.31 9.32 14.36
N ASP A 78 2.25 9.68 13.49
CA ASP A 78 2.03 9.86 12.06
C ASP A 78 1.97 8.53 11.29
N ASN A 79 1.24 8.55 10.18
CA ASN A 79 1.30 7.57 9.07
C ASN A 79 0.48 6.27 9.19
N PHE A 80 -0.77 6.31 9.66
CA PHE A 80 -1.79 5.37 9.14
C PHE A 80 -2.55 5.94 7.93
N GLY A 81 -2.50 7.27 7.74
CA GLY A 81 -3.17 7.99 6.64
C GLY A 81 -2.47 7.94 5.29
N ASP A 82 -1.51 7.03 5.10
CA ASP A 82 -0.96 6.72 3.78
C ASP A 82 -1.45 5.35 3.34
N ASN A 83 -2.17 5.32 2.20
CA ASN A 83 -2.67 4.09 1.62
C ASN A 83 -1.53 3.14 1.19
N ASP A 84 -0.30 3.64 1.03
CA ASP A 84 0.88 2.79 0.83
C ASP A 84 1.03 1.83 2.02
N ARG A 85 0.99 2.33 3.27
CA ARG A 85 1.09 1.48 4.47
C ARG A 85 -0.15 0.62 4.67
N LEU A 86 -1.35 1.17 4.45
CA LEU A 86 -2.59 0.40 4.56
C LEU A 86 -2.57 -0.80 3.62
N SER A 87 -2.15 -0.61 2.36
CA SER A 87 -2.08 -1.69 1.37
C SER A 87 -1.10 -2.80 1.78
N ALA A 88 0.06 -2.45 2.35
CA ALA A 88 1.02 -3.43 2.87
C ALA A 88 0.49 -4.20 4.09
N ILE A 89 -0.24 -3.53 4.98
CA ILE A 89 -0.91 -4.18 6.11
C ILE A 89 -1.99 -5.14 5.61
N VAL A 90 -2.78 -4.75 4.61
CA VAL A 90 -3.80 -5.61 3.99
C VAL A 90 -3.14 -6.82 3.32
N ALA A 91 -2.06 -6.62 2.58
CA ALA A 91 -1.28 -7.69 1.95
C ALA A 91 -0.80 -8.71 3.00
N ALA A 92 -0.21 -8.22 4.11
CA ALA A 92 0.22 -9.07 5.22
C ALA A 92 -0.96 -9.78 5.90
N LEU A 93 -2.10 -9.11 6.08
CA LEU A 93 -3.29 -9.67 6.73
C LEU A 93 -3.88 -10.85 5.95
N ILE A 94 -3.94 -10.72 4.62
CA ILE A 94 -4.53 -11.75 3.74
C ILE A 94 -3.51 -12.77 3.24
N GLY A 95 -2.21 -12.59 3.57
CA GLY A 95 -1.13 -13.43 3.06
C GLY A 95 -0.99 -13.35 1.54
N ALA A 96 -1.01 -12.13 0.99
CA ALA A 96 -0.89 -11.93 -0.45
C ALA A 96 0.49 -12.36 -0.97
N ASP A 97 0.55 -12.88 -2.20
CA ASP A 97 1.83 -13.21 -2.84
C ASP A 97 2.58 -11.96 -3.35
N LEU A 98 1.82 -10.94 -3.78
CA LEU A 98 2.36 -9.73 -4.43
C LEU A 98 1.52 -8.50 -4.08
N LEU A 99 2.18 -7.41 -3.71
CA LEU A 99 1.63 -6.06 -3.62
C LEU A 99 2.12 -5.20 -4.79
N ILE A 100 1.21 -4.57 -5.53
CA ILE A 100 1.57 -3.62 -6.60
C ILE A 100 1.15 -2.21 -6.17
N LEU A 101 2.12 -1.32 -5.96
CA LEU A 101 1.90 0.11 -5.74
C LEU A 101 2.02 0.88 -7.05
N LEU A 102 0.89 1.43 -7.50
CA LEU A 102 0.84 2.30 -8.67
C LEU A 102 1.01 3.76 -8.23
N SER A 103 2.03 4.43 -8.75
CA SER A 103 2.37 5.83 -8.43
C SER A 103 2.57 6.65 -9.70
N ASP A 104 2.78 7.95 -9.52
CA ASP A 104 3.26 8.90 -10.54
C ASP A 104 4.78 8.79 -10.85
N ILE A 105 5.45 7.76 -10.33
CA ILE A 105 6.88 7.51 -10.55
C ILE A 105 7.09 6.14 -11.18
N ASP A 106 8.16 6.02 -11.96
CA ASP A 106 8.49 4.76 -12.63
C ASP A 106 9.01 3.69 -11.67
N GLY A 107 9.45 4.05 -10.47
CA GLY A 107 10.07 3.15 -9.50
C GLY A 107 11.12 3.86 -8.65
N LEU A 108 11.97 3.07 -8.01
CA LEU A 108 13.07 3.54 -7.18
C LEU A 108 14.29 3.91 -8.04
N TYR A 109 14.92 5.02 -7.68
CA TYR A 109 16.18 5.48 -8.27
C TYR A 109 17.26 5.53 -7.18
N SER A 110 18.53 5.41 -7.60
CA SER A 110 19.69 5.50 -6.71
C SER A 110 19.90 6.88 -6.08
N ASP A 111 19.19 7.90 -6.54
CA ASP A 111 19.15 9.27 -6.03
C ASP A 111 17.91 9.96 -6.66
N ASP A 112 17.57 11.18 -6.25
CA ASP A 112 16.47 11.94 -6.87
C ASP A 112 16.81 12.27 -8.35
N PRO A 113 16.12 11.66 -9.34
CA PRO A 113 16.43 11.87 -10.75
C PRO A 113 16.12 13.29 -11.22
N ARG A 114 15.33 14.07 -10.45
CA ARG A 114 15.04 15.49 -10.75
C ARG A 114 16.23 16.40 -10.42
N GLN A 115 17.07 15.99 -9.47
CA GLN A 115 18.22 16.76 -8.98
C GLN A 115 19.55 16.19 -9.47
N ASN A 116 19.64 14.87 -9.63
CA ASN A 116 20.85 14.18 -10.04
C ASN A 116 20.63 13.44 -11.38
N PRO A 117 21.14 13.99 -12.50
CA PRO A 117 21.07 13.34 -13.81
C PRO A 117 21.82 11.99 -13.90
N LYS A 118 22.64 11.66 -12.89
CA LYS A 118 23.33 10.36 -12.81
C LYS A 118 22.55 9.32 -11.99
N ALA A 119 21.37 9.66 -11.47
CA ALA A 119 20.51 8.72 -10.77
C ALA A 119 20.19 7.52 -11.68
N GLN A 120 20.44 6.33 -11.17
CA GLN A 120 20.20 5.08 -11.89
C GLN A 120 18.91 4.45 -11.42
N PHE A 121 18.13 3.92 -12.37
CA PHE A 121 16.92 3.18 -12.06
C PHE A 121 17.26 1.84 -11.40
N ILE A 122 16.62 1.55 -10.26
CA ILE A 122 16.78 0.30 -9.53
C ILE A 122 15.63 -0.62 -9.93
N ARG A 123 15.94 -1.68 -10.68
CA ARG A 123 14.94 -2.66 -11.14
C ARG A 123 14.50 -3.61 -10.05
N GLN A 124 15.43 -4.00 -9.18
CA GLN A 124 15.22 -5.02 -8.18
C GLN A 124 15.94 -4.66 -6.89
N VAL A 125 15.29 -4.93 -5.77
CA VAL A 125 15.80 -4.82 -4.42
C VAL A 125 15.60 -6.17 -3.74
N ASP A 126 16.71 -6.86 -3.46
CA ASP A 126 16.68 -8.17 -2.81
C ASP A 126 16.37 -8.06 -1.31
N GLU A 127 16.85 -7.00 -0.67
CA GLU A 127 16.65 -6.72 0.74
C GLU A 127 16.60 -5.21 0.99
N ILE A 128 15.67 -4.77 1.83
CA ILE A 128 15.54 -3.36 2.22
C ILE A 128 16.49 -3.09 3.38
N THR A 129 17.64 -2.49 3.08
CA THR A 129 18.66 -2.14 4.08
C THR A 129 18.36 -0.78 4.74
N PRO A 130 18.92 -0.49 5.93
CA PRO A 130 18.81 0.83 6.56
C PRO A 130 19.29 1.98 5.66
N GLU A 131 20.34 1.75 4.86
CA GLU A 131 20.85 2.74 3.92
C GLU A 131 19.83 3.08 2.83
N LEU A 132 19.09 2.08 2.34
CA LEU A 132 18.02 2.28 1.36
C LEU A 132 16.87 3.11 1.96
N MET A 133 16.51 2.83 3.21
CA MET A 133 15.49 3.59 3.95
C MET A 133 15.93 5.05 4.14
N ASP A 134 17.19 5.29 4.50
CA ASP A 134 17.74 6.63 4.68
C ASP A 134 17.79 7.41 3.35
N MET A 135 18.10 6.74 2.23
CA MET A 135 18.02 7.33 0.89
C MET A 135 16.59 7.80 0.55
N GLY A 136 15.57 7.02 0.89
CA GLY A 136 14.18 7.42 0.70
C GLY A 136 13.78 8.63 1.55
N LYS A 137 14.31 8.75 2.78
CA LYS A 137 14.09 9.92 3.64
C LYS A 137 14.75 11.18 3.07
N ALA A 138 15.99 11.08 2.60
CA ALA A 138 16.76 12.21 2.09
C ALA A 138 16.19 12.81 0.78
N THR A 139 15.52 12.00 -0.04
CA THR A 139 14.92 12.43 -1.32
C THR A 139 13.51 13.02 -1.18
N SER A 140 12.96 13.05 0.04
CA SER A 140 11.63 13.60 0.36
C SER A 140 11.66 15.14 0.43
N GLY A 141 12.07 15.81 -0.65
CA GLY A 141 12.29 17.26 -0.69
C GLY A 141 11.03 18.14 -0.86
N SER A 142 9.82 17.64 -0.61
CA SER A 142 8.57 18.40 -0.84
C SER A 142 7.70 18.51 0.40
N ASP A 143 7.57 19.74 0.92
CA ASP A 143 6.72 20.17 2.05
C ASP A 143 5.19 20.01 1.82
N VAL A 144 4.76 19.29 0.78
CA VAL A 144 3.34 19.19 0.41
C VAL A 144 3.00 17.78 -0.10
N GLY A 145 2.78 16.83 0.82
CA GLY A 145 2.19 15.54 0.50
C GLY A 145 2.57 14.44 1.50
N THR A 146 1.57 13.81 2.11
CA THR A 146 1.66 12.68 3.06
C THR A 146 2.08 11.35 2.39
N GLY A 147 2.74 11.40 1.23
CA GLY A 147 3.12 10.23 0.43
C GLY A 147 4.38 10.54 -0.36
N GLY A 148 5.42 9.72 -0.15
CA GLY A 148 6.74 9.93 -0.73
C GLY A 148 7.52 8.61 -0.81
N MET A 149 8.77 8.66 -1.27
CA MET A 149 9.60 7.45 -1.40
C MET A 149 9.81 6.76 -0.05
N ALA A 150 9.96 7.53 1.03
CA ALA A 150 10.07 6.97 2.38
C ALA A 150 8.86 6.08 2.76
N ALA A 151 7.64 6.51 2.44
CA ALA A 151 6.44 5.75 2.77
C ALA A 151 6.30 4.48 1.90
N LYS A 152 6.68 4.57 0.62
CA LYS A 152 6.75 3.41 -0.28
C LYS A 152 7.76 2.38 0.19
N LEU A 153 8.93 2.81 0.67
CA LEU A 153 9.93 1.90 1.24
C LEU A 153 9.45 1.29 2.57
N ALA A 154 8.73 2.04 3.41
CA ALA A 154 8.11 1.50 4.61
C ALA A 154 7.04 0.44 4.27
N ALA A 155 6.21 0.69 3.26
CA ALA A 155 5.25 -0.30 2.75
C ALA A 155 5.96 -1.54 2.18
N ALA A 156 7.03 -1.34 1.40
CA ALA A 156 7.85 -2.43 0.88
C ALA A 156 8.44 -3.28 2.00
N ARG A 157 8.90 -2.66 3.09
CA ARG A 157 9.43 -3.38 4.26
C ARG A 157 8.35 -4.25 4.90
N ILE A 158 7.15 -3.71 5.13
CA ILE A 158 6.04 -4.47 5.71
C ILE A 158 5.65 -5.65 4.80
N ALA A 159 5.50 -5.40 3.50
CA ALA A 159 5.12 -6.44 2.54
C ALA A 159 6.17 -7.56 2.48
N THR A 160 7.44 -7.20 2.26
CA THR A 160 8.55 -8.16 2.10
C THR A 160 8.85 -8.95 3.37
N ASP A 161 8.83 -8.31 4.55
CA ASP A 161 9.02 -9.02 5.82
C ASP A 161 7.85 -9.97 6.12
N SER A 162 6.63 -9.65 5.66
CA SER A 162 5.45 -10.52 5.77
C SER A 162 5.41 -11.67 4.76
N GLY A 163 6.34 -11.68 3.80
CA GLY A 163 6.48 -12.72 2.78
C GLY A 163 5.83 -12.42 1.43
N SER A 164 5.34 -11.20 1.21
CA SER A 164 4.83 -10.74 -0.08
C SER A 164 5.94 -10.05 -0.89
N ASP A 165 6.05 -10.36 -2.18
CA ASP A 165 6.79 -9.49 -3.09
C ASP A 165 6.09 -8.13 -3.19
N MET A 166 6.81 -7.07 -3.54
CA MET A 166 6.21 -5.77 -3.82
C MET A 166 6.76 -5.15 -5.09
N VAL A 167 5.92 -4.52 -5.91
CA VAL A 167 6.34 -3.74 -7.08
C VAL A 167 5.88 -2.29 -6.94
N ILE A 168 6.78 -1.34 -7.16
CA ILE A 168 6.42 0.08 -7.39
C ILE A 168 6.48 0.32 -8.89
N ALA A 169 5.39 0.77 -9.50
CA ALA A 169 5.34 1.05 -10.93
C ALA A 169 4.50 2.30 -11.25
N ASN A 170 4.68 2.82 -12.47
CA ASN A 170 3.95 3.99 -12.93
C ASN A 170 2.50 3.63 -13.29
N GLY A 171 1.53 4.29 -12.65
CA GLY A 171 0.10 4.09 -12.88
C GLY A 171 -0.45 4.70 -14.17
N ASP A 172 0.31 5.54 -14.86
CA ASP A 172 -0.11 6.12 -16.16
C ASP A 172 -0.10 5.06 -17.29
N ASP A 173 0.68 3.99 -17.15
CA ASP A 173 0.67 2.84 -18.06
C ASP A 173 -0.51 1.91 -17.70
N VAL A 174 -1.60 2.00 -18.47
CA VAL A 174 -2.85 1.24 -18.25
C VAL A 174 -2.63 -0.28 -18.31
N GLU A 175 -1.59 -0.75 -19.00
CA GLU A 175 -1.29 -2.18 -19.13
C GLU A 175 -0.32 -2.69 -18.06
N VAL A 176 0.21 -1.81 -17.19
CA VAL A 176 1.32 -2.11 -16.27
C VAL A 176 1.02 -3.30 -15.37
N VAL A 177 -0.21 -3.43 -14.85
CA VAL A 177 -0.60 -4.55 -14.00
C VAL A 177 -0.52 -5.87 -14.78
N SER A 178 -1.06 -5.92 -15.99
CA SER A 178 -0.99 -7.11 -16.85
C SER A 178 0.46 -7.48 -17.22
N GLN A 179 1.28 -6.46 -17.51
CA GLN A 179 2.69 -6.64 -17.82
C GLN A 179 3.47 -7.20 -16.61
N ILE A 180 3.27 -6.66 -15.41
CA ILE A 180 3.86 -7.19 -14.17
C ILE A 180 3.43 -8.65 -13.96
N MET A 181 2.13 -8.94 -14.09
CA MET A 181 1.59 -10.30 -13.90
C MET A 181 2.09 -11.33 -14.92
N THR A 182 2.60 -10.87 -16.08
CA THR A 182 3.22 -11.74 -17.10
C THR A 182 4.74 -11.84 -16.96
N GLY A 183 5.32 -11.22 -15.92
CA GLY A 183 6.75 -11.25 -15.62
C GLY A 183 7.58 -10.22 -16.38
N ALA A 184 6.96 -9.15 -16.91
CA ALA A 184 7.70 -8.06 -17.53
C ALA A 184 8.48 -7.26 -16.47
N ASP A 185 9.68 -6.83 -16.83
CA ASP A 185 10.54 -5.95 -16.02
C ASP A 185 9.97 -4.52 -16.04
N LYS A 186 8.97 -4.28 -15.20
CA LYS A 186 8.26 -3.01 -15.04
C LYS A 186 8.32 -2.57 -13.59
N GLY A 187 8.78 -1.33 -13.38
CA GLY A 187 8.90 -0.79 -12.04
C GLY A 187 10.13 -1.28 -11.29
N THR A 188 10.08 -1.16 -9.98
CA THR A 188 11.05 -1.76 -9.06
C THR A 188 10.41 -2.91 -8.31
N LEU A 189 10.98 -4.11 -8.44
CA LEU A 189 10.59 -5.30 -7.69
C LEU A 189 11.37 -5.37 -6.36
N PHE A 190 10.66 -5.50 -5.26
CA PHE A 190 11.19 -5.79 -3.94
C PHE A 190 10.87 -7.25 -3.64
N LEU A 191 11.90 -8.06 -3.47
CA LEU A 191 11.72 -9.49 -3.20
C LEU A 191 11.31 -9.73 -1.76
N ALA A 192 10.38 -10.66 -1.58
CA ALA A 192 9.97 -11.16 -0.28
C ALA A 192 11.20 -11.70 0.48
N HIS A 193 11.37 -11.22 1.70
CA HIS A 193 12.38 -11.70 2.62
C HIS A 193 11.68 -12.06 3.94
N PRO A 194 11.01 -13.23 4.02
CA PRO A 194 10.22 -13.60 5.18
C PRO A 194 11.06 -13.54 6.45
N ASN A 195 10.73 -12.60 7.31
CA ASN A 195 11.40 -12.44 8.59
C ASN A 195 10.59 -13.21 9.63
N PHE A 196 11.14 -14.31 10.15
CA PHE A 196 10.43 -15.15 11.13
C PHE A 196 10.20 -14.46 12.48
N ASP A 197 10.92 -13.37 12.75
CA ASP A 197 10.71 -12.50 13.90
C ASP A 197 9.79 -11.31 13.58
N PHE A 198 9.23 -11.23 12.36
CA PHE A 198 8.29 -10.18 11.97
C PHE A 198 6.99 -10.33 12.76
N ASP A 199 6.76 -9.36 13.65
CA ASP A 199 5.49 -9.17 14.30
C ASP A 199 4.80 -7.95 13.69
N LEU A 200 3.77 -8.20 12.88
CA LEU A 200 2.91 -7.16 12.32
C LEU A 200 2.37 -6.24 13.42
N MET A 201 2.12 -6.75 14.63
CA MET A 201 1.66 -5.95 15.76
C MET A 201 2.74 -5.01 16.28
N HIS A 202 3.99 -5.46 16.34
CA HIS A 202 5.12 -4.60 16.65
C HIS A 202 5.21 -3.45 15.64
N TYR A 203 5.03 -3.73 14.35
CA TYR A 203 5.07 -2.72 13.28
C TYR A 203 3.87 -1.76 13.25
N ILE A 204 2.67 -2.22 13.62
CA ILE A 204 1.50 -1.34 13.70
C ILE A 204 1.56 -0.45 14.95
N ASN A 205 2.11 -0.97 16.05
CA ASN A 205 2.18 -0.28 17.34
C ASN A 205 3.41 0.62 17.51
N ASN A 206 4.55 0.26 16.89
CA ASN A 206 5.78 1.04 16.95
C ASN A 206 6.04 1.71 15.61
N GLU A 207 6.23 3.03 15.65
CA GLU A 207 6.66 3.81 14.49
C GLU A 207 8.12 3.49 14.14
N TYR A 208 8.37 3.25 12.85
CA TYR A 208 9.69 3.33 12.25
C TYR A 208 9.70 4.41 11.17
#